data_AF-F8EWJ5-F1
#
_entry.id   AF-F8EWJ5-F1
#
_cell.length_a   1.000
_cell.length_b   1.000
_cell.length_c   1.000
_cell.angle_alpha   90.00
_cell.angle_beta   90.00
_cell.angle_gamma   90.00
#
_symmetry.space_group_name_H-M   'P 1'
#
loop_
_entity.id
_entity.type
_entity.pdbx_description
1 polymer ?
#
loop_
_entity_poly.entity_id
_entity_poly.type
_entity_poly.pdbx_seq_one_letter_code
_entity_poly.pdbx_strand_id
1 'polypeptide(L)'
;MNRMKRKPDVSNFHLSKDPDDFLNGAGADKAEKRLPKAEIKKVETQQKIFRLPIDIINALKLHVAHQQVETGQKISETKIVEKLLRDYLAL
;
A
#
# COMPACT_ATOMS: atom_id res chain seq x y z
N MET A 1 -42.66 -30.50 -22.25
CA MET A 1 -41.44 -30.75 -23.05
C MET A 1 -40.43 -29.65 -22.75
N ASN A 2 -39.38 -29.94 -21.96
CA ASN A 2 -38.37 -28.95 -21.56
C ASN A 2 -37.42 -28.65 -22.73
N ARG A 3 -37.35 -27.39 -23.17
CA ARG A 3 -36.33 -26.94 -24.14
C ARG A 3 -35.03 -26.66 -23.38
N MET A 4 -34.02 -27.51 -23.54
CA MET A 4 -32.65 -27.15 -23.13
C MET A 4 -32.23 -25.90 -23.91
N LYS A 5 -31.86 -24.82 -23.19
CA LYS A 5 -31.30 -23.61 -23.80
C LYS A 5 -30.00 -24.00 -24.51
N ARG A 6 -29.88 -23.61 -25.79
CA ARG A 6 -28.72 -23.92 -26.65
C ARG A 6 -27.45 -23.40 -25.97
N LYS A 7 -26.33 -24.13 -26.10
CA LYS A 7 -25.04 -23.72 -25.52
C LYS A 7 -24.69 -22.30 -26.02
N PRO A 8 -24.12 -21.43 -25.16
CA PRO A 8 -23.62 -20.12 -25.58
C PRO A 8 -22.60 -20.30 -26.71
N ASP A 9 -22.65 -19.41 -27.70
CA ASP A 9 -21.70 -19.40 -28.80
C ASP A 9 -20.34 -18.91 -28.29
N VAL A 10 -19.32 -19.77 -28.39
CA VAL A 10 -17.95 -19.50 -27.92
C VAL A 10 -17.00 -19.14 -29.05
N SER A 11 -17.50 -18.99 -30.27
CA SER A 11 -16.71 -18.58 -31.45
C SER A 11 -16.01 -17.22 -31.29
N ASN A 12 -16.41 -16.39 -30.32
CA ASN A 12 -15.76 -15.12 -30.01
C ASN A 12 -14.62 -15.23 -28.98
N PHE A 13 -14.38 -16.40 -28.35
CA PHE A 13 -13.31 -16.60 -27.36
C PHE A 13 -12.02 -17.17 -27.99
N HIS A 14 -11.69 -16.74 -29.20
CA HIS A 14 -10.37 -17.01 -29.75
C HIS A 14 -9.34 -16.09 -29.07
N LEU A 15 -8.37 -16.69 -28.35
CA LEU A 15 -7.18 -15.97 -27.92
C LEU A 15 -6.44 -15.51 -29.17
N SER A 16 -6.63 -14.25 -29.57
CA SER A 16 -5.86 -13.61 -30.65
C SER A 16 -4.45 -13.18 -30.22
N LYS A 17 -4.08 -13.48 -28.96
CA LYS A 17 -2.80 -13.14 -28.36
C LYS A 17 -2.01 -14.41 -28.14
N ASP A 18 -0.74 -14.38 -28.53
CA ASP A 18 0.17 -15.49 -28.29
C ASP A 18 0.29 -15.69 -26.77
N PRO A 19 0.09 -16.91 -26.25
CA PRO A 19 0.14 -17.17 -24.80
C PRO A 19 1.53 -16.88 -24.21
N ASP A 20 2.56 -16.87 -25.04
CA ASP A 20 3.94 -16.50 -24.67
C ASP A 20 4.16 -14.99 -24.55
N ASP A 21 3.21 -14.13 -24.96
CA ASP A 21 3.30 -12.67 -24.76
C ASP A 21 3.39 -12.28 -23.28
N PHE A 22 2.85 -13.12 -22.38
CA PHE A 22 3.02 -12.94 -20.95
C PHE A 22 4.47 -13.18 -20.51
N LEU A 23 5.10 -14.23 -21.05
CA LEU A 23 6.48 -14.63 -20.69
C LEU A 23 7.51 -13.69 -21.31
N ASN A 24 7.26 -13.23 -22.53
CA ASN A 24 8.18 -12.38 -23.28
C ASN A 24 8.06 -10.88 -22.96
N GLY A 25 7.22 -10.52 -21.99
CA GLY A 25 7.07 -9.14 -21.54
C GLY A 25 6.25 -8.31 -22.52
N ALA A 26 4.93 -8.38 -22.36
CA ALA A 26 3.99 -7.45 -22.98
C ALA A 26 4.52 -6.01 -22.94
N GLY A 27 4.97 -5.51 -24.09
CA GLY A 27 5.55 -4.17 -24.29
C GLY A 27 4.55 -3.02 -24.18
N ALA A 28 3.56 -3.13 -23.29
CA ALA A 28 2.55 -2.11 -23.03
C ALA A 28 3.06 -0.97 -22.13
N ASP A 29 4.20 -1.16 -21.44
CA ASP A 29 4.86 -0.11 -20.64
C ASP A 29 5.99 0.59 -21.43
N LYS A 30 5.69 1.08 -22.64
CA LYS A 30 6.37 2.29 -23.14
C LYS A 30 5.78 3.51 -22.41
N ALA A 31 5.93 3.52 -21.10
CA ALA A 31 5.60 4.66 -20.27
C ALA A 31 6.49 5.83 -20.66
N GLU A 32 5.83 6.95 -20.94
CA GLU A 32 6.36 8.25 -21.30
C GLU A 32 7.62 8.63 -20.52
N LYS A 33 8.51 9.38 -21.19
CA LYS A 33 9.75 9.95 -20.63
C LYS A 33 9.58 10.30 -19.16
N ARG A 34 10.24 9.52 -18.30
CA ARG A 34 10.32 9.77 -16.86
C ARG A 34 10.84 11.19 -16.66
N LEU A 35 9.96 12.09 -16.20
CA LEU A 35 10.34 13.38 -15.66
C LEU A 35 11.47 13.17 -14.62
N PRO A 36 12.45 14.08 -14.51
CA PRO A 36 13.57 13.90 -13.59
C PRO A 36 12.99 13.73 -12.19
N LYS A 37 13.15 12.52 -11.66
CA LYS A 37 12.71 12.13 -10.33
C LYS A 37 13.50 13.02 -9.39
N ALA A 38 12.84 13.98 -8.75
CA ALA A 38 13.46 14.82 -7.73
C ALA A 38 14.26 13.90 -6.79
N GLU A 39 15.54 14.22 -6.59
CA GLU A 39 16.41 13.47 -5.69
C GLU A 39 15.87 13.65 -4.27
N ILE A 40 14.95 12.76 -3.88
CA ILE A 40 14.50 12.65 -2.50
C ILE A 40 15.72 12.17 -1.72
N LYS A 41 16.38 13.11 -1.02
CA LYS A 41 17.44 12.79 -0.06
C LYS A 41 16.87 11.76 0.91
N LYS A 42 17.34 10.51 0.78
CA LYS A 42 16.95 9.44 1.69
C LYS A 42 17.54 9.79 3.05
N VAL A 43 16.67 10.17 3.98
CA VAL A 43 17.06 10.28 5.39
C VAL A 43 17.39 8.88 5.87
N GLU A 44 18.56 8.73 6.50
CA GLU A 44 18.95 7.47 7.12
C GLU A 44 17.98 7.15 8.26
N THR A 45 17.38 5.96 8.22
CA THR A 45 16.41 5.52 9.25
C THR A 45 16.85 4.18 9.82
N GLN A 46 16.65 4.01 11.13
CA GLN A 46 16.93 2.77 11.85
C GLN A 46 15.67 2.31 12.60
N GLN A 47 15.41 1.00 12.61
CA GLN A 47 14.27 0.43 13.33
C GLN A 47 14.68 -0.03 14.74
N LYS A 48 13.94 0.42 15.75
CA LYS A 48 14.09 -0.01 17.14
C LYS A 48 12.83 -0.73 17.61
N ILE A 49 13.00 -1.90 18.23
CA ILE A 49 11.89 -2.70 18.77
C ILE A 49 11.89 -2.55 20.30
N PHE A 50 10.75 -2.14 20.86
CA PHE A 50 10.54 -2.00 22.30
C PHE A 50 9.59 -3.08 22.80
N ARG A 51 9.84 -3.59 24.01
CA ARG A 51 8.87 -4.40 24.74
C ARG A 51 8.10 -3.46 25.66
N LEU A 52 6.80 -3.31 25.42
CA LEU A 52 5.93 -2.43 26.19
C LEU A 52 4.83 -3.26 26.86
N PRO A 53 4.35 -2.82 28.04
CA PRO A 53 3.13 -3.33 28.66
C PRO A 53 1.92 -3.27 27.71
N ILE A 54 1.01 -4.25 27.84
CA ILE A 54 -0.12 -4.44 26.91
C ILE A 54 -1.14 -3.29 26.98
N ASP A 55 -1.35 -2.75 28.17
CA ASP A 55 -2.17 -1.58 28.45
C ASP A 55 -1.65 -0.34 27.71
N ILE A 56 -0.34 -0.12 27.71
CA ILE A 56 0.28 0.99 26.98
C ILE A 56 0.10 0.83 25.47
N ILE A 57 0.31 -0.38 24.93
CA ILE A 57 0.11 -0.66 23.50
C ILE A 57 -1.34 -0.38 23.09
N ASN A 58 -2.31 -0.82 23.89
CA ASN A 58 -3.72 -0.61 23.61
C ASN A 58 -4.10 0.87 23.69
N ALA A 59 -3.61 1.58 24.70
CA ALA A 59 -3.82 3.02 24.82
C ALA A 59 -3.25 3.79 23.62
N LEU A 60 -2.05 3.43 23.14
CA LEU A 60 -1.42 4.05 21.97
C LEU A 60 -2.27 3.83 20.71
N LYS A 61 -2.74 2.60 20.48
CA LYS A 61 -3.62 2.26 19.33
C LYS A 61 -4.92 3.05 19.35
N LEU A 62 -5.57 3.10 20.50
CA LEU A 62 -6.81 3.87 20.68
C LEU A 62 -6.57 5.35 20.41
N HIS A 63 -5.49 5.91 20.97
CA HIS A 63 -5.16 7.33 20.77
C HIS A 63 -4.91 7.67 19.29
N VAL A 64 -4.20 6.81 18.55
CA VAL A 64 -4.03 6.97 17.08
C VAL A 64 -5.38 6.95 16.37
N ALA A 65 -6.25 6.00 16.70
CA ALA A 65 -7.58 5.92 16.08
C ALA A 65 -8.41 7.18 16.35
N HIS A 66 -8.42 7.68 17.58
CA HIS A 66 -9.10 8.93 17.94
C HIS A 66 -8.56 10.12 17.15
N GLN A 67 -7.24 10.33 17.13
CA GLN A 67 -6.65 11.46 16.41
C GLN A 67 -6.90 11.40 14.90
N GLN A 68 -6.91 10.21 14.29
CA GLN A 68 -7.23 10.06 12.87
C GLN A 68 -8.67 10.50 12.56
N VAL A 69 -9.62 10.14 13.43
CA VAL A 69 -11.02 10.55 13.29
C VAL A 69 -11.16 12.07 13.46
N GLU A 70 -10.47 12.65 14.44
CA GLU A 70 -10.56 14.09 14.74
C GLU A 70 -9.89 14.97 13.66
N THR A 71 -8.72 14.58 13.18
CA THR A 71 -7.93 15.39 12.24
C THR A 71 -8.23 15.09 10.78
N GLY A 72 -8.85 13.94 10.48
CA GLY A 72 -9.02 13.43 9.12
C GLY A 72 -7.69 13.08 8.43
N GLN A 73 -6.57 13.07 9.16
CA GLN A 73 -5.25 12.78 8.62
C GLN A 73 -4.73 11.42 9.06
N LYS A 74 -3.92 10.79 8.19
CA LYS A 74 -3.24 9.54 8.53
C LYS A 74 -2.09 9.80 9.51
N ILE A 75 -2.36 9.53 10.78
CA ILE A 75 -1.37 9.52 11.87
C ILE A 75 -0.96 8.07 12.13
N SER A 76 0.32 7.83 12.42
CA SER A 76 0.84 6.50 12.78
C SER A 76 1.41 6.52 14.19
N GLU A 77 1.44 5.36 14.84
CA GLU A 77 2.08 5.16 16.15
C GLU A 77 3.53 5.70 16.14
N THR A 78 4.26 5.44 15.04
CA THR A 78 5.64 5.92 14.85
C THR A 78 5.74 7.44 14.94
N LYS A 79 4.80 8.20 14.35
CA LYS A 79 4.83 9.67 14.42
C LYS A 79 4.63 10.17 15.84
N ILE A 80 3.76 9.52 16.60
CA ILE A 80 3.49 9.89 17.99
C ILE A 80 4.72 9.60 18.85
N VAL A 81 5.29 8.40 18.71
CA VAL A 81 6.51 8.02 19.42
C VAL A 81 7.68 8.93 19.03
N GLU A 82 7.86 9.25 17.75
CA GLU A 82 8.89 10.19 17.30
C GLU A 82 8.71 11.56 17.94
N LYS A 83 7.48 12.11 17.93
CA LYS A 83 7.18 13.39 18.57
C LYS A 83 7.52 13.35 20.07
N LEU A 84 7.09 12.32 20.79
CA LEU A 84 7.38 12.17 22.21
C LEU A 84 8.88 12.05 22.49
N LEU A 85 9.61 11.32 21.65
CA LEU A 85 11.07 11.19 21.77
C LEU A 85 11.79 12.52 21.50
N ARG A 86 11.34 13.29 20.51
CA ARG A 86 11.87 14.62 20.23
C ARG A 86 11.61 15.58 21.37
N ASP A 87 10.38 15.60 21.88
CA ASP A 87 9.99 16.43 23.02
C ASP A 87 10.79 16.06 24.28
N TYR A 88 11.02 14.76 24.54
CA TYR A 88 11.74 14.27 25.71
C TYR A 88 13.27 14.47 25.64
N LEU A 89 13.86 14.24 24.46
CA LEU A 89 15.30 14.36 24.23
C LEU A 89 15.74 15.77 23.79
N ALA A 90 14.79 16.70 23.61
CA ALA A 90 15.01 18.03 23.06
C ALA A 90 15.71 18.03 21.69
N LEU A 91 15.19 17.21 20.76
CA LEU A 91 15.65 17.06 19.37
C LEU A 91 14.82 17.84 18.35
#